data_AF-A0A0D3V8U8-F1
#
_entry.id   AF-A0A0D3V8U8-F1
#
_cell.length_a   1.000
_cell.length_b   1.000
_cell.length_c   1.000
_cell.angle_alpha   90.00
_cell.angle_beta   90.00
_cell.angle_gamma   90.00
#
_symmetry.space_group_name_H-M   'P 1'
#
loop_
_entity.id
_entity.type
_entity.pdbx_description
1 polymer ?
#
loop_
_entity_poly.entity_id
_entity_poly.type
_entity_poly.pdbx_seq_one_letter_code
_entity_poly.pdbx_strand_id
1 'polypeptide(L)'
;MSFTNLQELLGMAERENITIAELMIKTEEVQKGLSRETIIEKMSEQFTVMEEAVRRGTESPVMSRTGLTGGDGNRLYEYTKSGNSFVNSTTLQAAANALAVSEVNAAMGRIVATPTAGSAGVLPAVLVHALDSGRFTRDQVVQSTFTAAALGLVIANKASILEVEAGCQAGIGSATAMAAGTLVELAGGTPKQVGNAVGIALKNSLGLVCDSVAGLVGIPCIYRNGLHAITALAAADMVLAGVSSMIPPDEVIQIMHEVGQQMPESLRETGMGGLAGTPAGQQIKEKILGGKSNASGPVKYQRAYEIIGPVMVEPSSSHTAGAVRIGNIAYQLLNEKPLFAKFTLMGSFAETYQGHGTDLALLAGVLGLTMMDDDIPNAKELAEKNGLKYEFTKRVLGSYNPNTVLIELEGESHKIKVLASSLGGGKVEVQEFDGYPLKFSGERPTLVIRHTDRNGVIADLSWIIQEKGCNIARMGNERSKINGPAITVCEVDNTVDESLLAMLKREIPIIDEILLVQTV
;
A
#
# COMPACT_ATOMS: atom_id res chain seq x y z
N MET A 1 -3.66 22.56 5.85
CA MET A 1 -4.96 22.36 6.53
C MET A 1 -5.20 20.85 6.66
N SER A 2 -6.21 20.41 7.41
CA SER A 2 -6.56 18.97 7.51
C SER A 2 -8.07 18.81 7.68
N PHE A 3 -8.70 18.07 6.76
CA PHE A 3 -10.06 17.56 6.88
C PHE A 3 -10.02 16.12 7.38
N THR A 4 -11.00 15.72 8.19
CA THR A 4 -11.06 14.41 8.86
C THR A 4 -12.24 13.55 8.39
N ASN A 5 -13.23 14.17 7.76
CA ASN A 5 -14.49 13.58 7.32
C ASN A 5 -14.99 14.24 6.02
N LEU A 6 -15.99 13.66 5.36
CA LEU A 6 -16.41 14.12 4.04
C LEU A 6 -17.12 15.48 4.13
N GLN A 7 -17.98 15.67 5.12
CA GLN A 7 -18.66 16.94 5.37
C GLN A 7 -17.68 18.12 5.54
N GLU A 8 -16.54 17.92 6.22
CA GLU A 8 -15.45 18.90 6.28
C GLU A 8 -14.82 19.18 4.92
N LEU A 9 -14.45 18.14 4.17
CA LEU A 9 -13.82 18.29 2.85
C LEU A 9 -14.70 19.07 1.86
N LEU A 10 -15.97 18.63 1.73
CA LEU A 10 -16.93 19.27 0.83
C LEU A 10 -17.26 20.70 1.31
N GLY A 11 -17.47 20.88 2.61
CA GLY A 11 -17.73 22.19 3.20
C GLY A 11 -16.54 23.15 3.15
N MET A 12 -15.31 22.67 2.99
CA MET A 12 -14.15 23.52 2.67
C MET A 12 -14.15 23.94 1.20
N ALA A 13 -14.32 23.00 0.28
CA ALA A 13 -14.39 23.26 -1.17
C ALA A 13 -15.52 24.26 -1.52
N GLU A 14 -16.71 24.10 -0.93
CA GLU A 14 -17.85 25.01 -1.12
C GLU A 14 -17.61 26.41 -0.53
N ARG A 15 -16.88 26.53 0.60
CA ARG A 15 -16.56 27.84 1.23
C ARG A 15 -15.45 28.60 0.51
N GLU A 16 -14.45 27.90 -0.02
CA GLU A 16 -13.38 28.51 -0.83
C GLU A 16 -13.77 28.72 -2.30
N ASN A 17 -14.91 28.14 -2.74
CA ASN A 17 -15.36 28.14 -4.14
C ASN A 17 -14.29 27.55 -5.09
N ILE A 18 -13.81 26.36 -4.74
CA ILE A 18 -12.79 25.59 -5.48
C ILE A 18 -13.21 24.12 -5.61
N THR A 19 -12.54 23.36 -6.48
CA THR A 19 -12.68 21.91 -6.54
C THR A 19 -12.00 21.22 -5.35
N ILE A 20 -12.41 19.99 -5.07
CA ILE A 20 -11.76 19.10 -4.11
C ILE A 20 -10.34 18.78 -4.56
N ALA A 21 -10.11 18.59 -5.87
CA ALA A 21 -8.76 18.52 -6.46
C ALA A 21 -7.88 19.72 -6.07
N GLU A 22 -8.36 20.96 -6.26
CA GLU A 22 -7.60 22.18 -5.92
C GLU A 22 -7.31 22.28 -4.42
N LEU A 23 -8.31 21.95 -3.58
CA LEU A 23 -8.15 21.93 -2.13
C LEU A 23 -7.10 20.88 -1.67
N MET A 24 -7.04 19.74 -2.36
CA MET A 24 -6.05 18.69 -2.09
C MET A 24 -4.64 19.11 -2.55
N ILE A 25 -4.50 19.73 -3.72
CA ILE A 25 -3.20 20.25 -4.21
C ILE A 25 -2.63 21.26 -3.20
N LYS A 26 -3.42 22.27 -2.80
CA LYS A 26 -3.04 23.24 -1.75
C LYS A 26 -2.66 22.56 -0.42
N THR A 27 -3.32 21.45 -0.10
CA THR A 27 -3.05 20.68 1.12
C THR A 27 -1.73 19.93 1.04
N GLU A 28 -1.38 19.34 -0.11
CA GLU A 28 -0.09 18.71 -0.37
C GLU A 28 1.07 19.74 -0.38
N GLU A 29 0.89 20.90 -1.02
CA GLU A 29 1.88 22.00 -1.02
C GLU A 29 2.26 22.38 0.42
N VAL A 30 1.27 22.59 1.29
CA VAL A 30 1.48 22.96 2.70
C VAL A 30 2.02 21.80 3.54
N GLN A 31 1.66 20.54 3.27
CA GLN A 31 2.12 19.39 4.04
C GLN A 31 3.54 18.92 3.68
N LYS A 32 3.97 19.10 2.42
CA LYS A 32 5.27 18.62 1.93
C LYS A 32 6.31 19.73 1.72
N GLY A 33 5.90 21.00 1.61
CA GLY A 33 6.80 22.10 1.26
C GLY A 33 7.35 22.02 -0.17
N LEU A 34 6.70 21.23 -1.03
CA LEU A 34 7.02 21.11 -2.46
C LEU A 34 6.17 22.10 -3.27
N SER A 35 6.66 22.51 -4.44
CA SER A 35 5.88 23.36 -5.34
C SER A 35 4.76 22.58 -6.02
N ARG A 36 3.72 23.31 -6.44
CA ARG A 36 2.59 22.81 -7.20
C ARG A 36 2.99 21.99 -8.42
N GLU A 37 4.01 22.43 -9.15
CA GLU A 37 4.51 21.81 -10.37
C GLU A 37 5.03 20.40 -10.06
N THR A 38 5.93 20.25 -9.08
CA THR A 38 6.47 18.94 -8.66
C THR A 38 5.39 18.01 -8.10
N ILE A 39 4.34 18.54 -7.47
CA ILE A 39 3.21 17.75 -6.97
C ILE A 39 2.35 17.23 -8.14
N ILE A 40 2.06 18.05 -9.14
CA ILE A 40 1.31 17.65 -10.34
C ILE A 40 2.13 16.71 -11.23
N GLU A 41 3.44 16.94 -11.35
CA GLU A 41 4.38 16.10 -12.10
C GLU A 41 4.40 14.66 -11.58
N LYS A 42 4.61 14.47 -10.27
CA LYS A 42 4.58 13.14 -9.63
C LYS A 42 3.24 12.43 -9.75
N MET A 43 2.14 13.19 -9.76
CA MET A 43 0.81 12.63 -9.98
C MET A 43 0.57 12.24 -11.45
N SER A 44 1.19 12.97 -12.40
CA SER A 44 1.21 12.62 -13.83
C SER A 44 2.05 11.37 -14.10
N GLU A 45 3.16 11.17 -13.38
CA GLU A 45 3.94 9.92 -13.38
C GLU A 45 3.08 8.74 -12.91
N GLN A 46 2.41 8.87 -11.75
CA GLN A 46 1.49 7.85 -11.24
C GLN A 46 0.36 7.55 -12.25
N PHE A 47 -0.29 8.57 -12.82
CA PHE A 47 -1.32 8.36 -13.85
C PHE A 47 -0.76 7.70 -15.13
N THR A 48 0.51 7.93 -15.48
CA THR A 48 1.15 7.28 -16.64
C THR A 48 1.35 5.78 -16.38
N VAL A 49 1.74 5.38 -15.18
CA VAL A 49 1.78 3.94 -14.79
C VAL A 49 0.38 3.33 -14.75
N MET A 50 -0.64 4.08 -14.29
CA MET A 50 -2.05 3.65 -14.38
C MET A 50 -2.47 3.35 -15.82
N GLU A 51 -2.08 4.21 -16.77
CA GLU A 51 -2.35 4.00 -18.20
C GLU A 51 -1.56 2.82 -18.78
N GLU A 52 -0.25 2.71 -18.53
CA GLU A 52 0.58 1.58 -18.97
C GLU A 52 -0.02 0.23 -18.55
N ALA A 53 -0.50 0.13 -17.30
CA ALA A 53 -1.13 -1.09 -16.77
C ALA A 53 -2.45 -1.43 -17.49
N VAL A 54 -3.26 -0.43 -17.84
CA VAL A 54 -4.47 -0.64 -18.66
C VAL A 54 -4.08 -1.14 -20.05
N ARG A 55 -3.21 -0.41 -20.78
CA ARG A 55 -2.84 -0.76 -22.16
C ARG A 55 -2.28 -2.19 -22.23
N ARG A 56 -1.29 -2.51 -21.39
CA ARG A 56 -0.60 -3.81 -21.35
C ARG A 56 -1.56 -5.01 -21.27
N GLY A 57 -2.55 -4.95 -20.37
CA GLY A 57 -3.52 -6.05 -20.16
C GLY A 57 -4.73 -6.02 -21.11
N THR A 58 -5.01 -4.91 -21.79
CA THR A 58 -6.05 -4.87 -22.83
C THR A 58 -5.52 -5.25 -24.22
N GLU A 59 -4.29 -4.87 -24.54
CA GLU A 59 -3.65 -5.14 -25.85
C GLU A 59 -3.14 -6.58 -25.97
N SER A 60 -2.75 -7.19 -24.84
CA SER A 60 -2.19 -8.54 -24.81
C SER A 60 -2.71 -9.35 -23.61
N PRO A 61 -2.92 -10.67 -23.73
CA PRO A 61 -3.23 -11.52 -22.59
C PRO A 61 -2.09 -11.55 -21.56
N VAL A 62 -2.34 -11.03 -20.36
CA VAL A 62 -1.40 -11.10 -19.23
C VAL A 62 -1.81 -12.22 -18.29
N MET A 63 -0.89 -13.16 -18.04
CA MET A 63 -1.11 -14.30 -17.15
C MET A 63 -0.51 -14.09 -15.76
N SER A 64 -1.30 -14.41 -14.72
CA SER A 64 -0.80 -14.46 -13.34
C SER A 64 0.31 -15.52 -13.17
N ARG A 65 1.20 -15.34 -12.19
CA ARG A 65 2.37 -16.23 -11.99
C ARG A 65 2.02 -17.70 -11.70
N THR A 66 0.80 -17.98 -11.23
CA THR A 66 0.30 -19.34 -10.97
C THR A 66 -0.43 -19.96 -12.17
N GLY A 67 -0.66 -19.18 -13.23
CA GLY A 67 -1.49 -19.58 -14.38
C GLY A 67 -2.99 -19.71 -14.08
N LEU A 68 -3.44 -19.42 -12.85
CA LEU A 68 -4.84 -19.58 -12.42
C LEU A 68 -5.80 -18.57 -13.07
N THR A 69 -5.32 -17.35 -13.29
CA THR A 69 -6.07 -16.23 -13.87
C THR A 69 -5.23 -15.51 -14.93
N GLY A 70 -5.87 -14.89 -15.92
CA GLY A 70 -5.17 -14.10 -16.93
C GLY A 70 -5.85 -14.06 -18.30
N GLY A 71 -5.63 -12.95 -19.01
CA GLY A 71 -6.19 -12.71 -20.35
C GLY A 71 -7.70 -12.51 -20.40
N ASP A 72 -8.40 -12.42 -19.26
CA ASP A 72 -9.82 -12.07 -19.21
C ASP A 72 -10.01 -10.57 -19.58
N GLY A 73 -9.06 -9.70 -19.24
CA GLY A 73 -9.06 -8.28 -19.61
C GLY A 73 -9.03 -8.07 -21.13
N ASN A 74 -8.00 -8.58 -21.80
CA ASN A 74 -7.91 -8.62 -23.26
C ASN A 74 -9.14 -9.30 -23.90
N ARG A 75 -9.58 -10.46 -23.38
CA ARG A 75 -10.75 -11.16 -23.95
C ARG A 75 -12.04 -10.34 -23.86
N LEU A 76 -12.26 -9.62 -22.75
CA LEU A 76 -13.40 -8.74 -22.60
C LEU A 76 -13.27 -7.50 -23.51
N TYR A 77 -12.06 -6.95 -23.65
CA TYR A 77 -11.76 -5.82 -24.54
C TYR A 77 -12.07 -6.17 -26.00
N GLU A 78 -11.60 -7.32 -26.50
CA GLU A 78 -11.93 -7.82 -27.84
C GLU A 78 -13.44 -8.08 -28.01
N TYR A 79 -14.11 -8.64 -26.99
CA TYR A 79 -15.56 -8.85 -27.02
C TYR A 79 -16.36 -7.54 -27.15
N THR A 80 -15.88 -6.41 -26.60
CA THR A 80 -16.56 -5.11 -26.77
C THR A 80 -16.71 -4.70 -28.24
N LYS A 81 -15.73 -5.06 -29.07
CA LYS A 81 -15.71 -4.79 -30.52
C LYS A 81 -16.76 -5.57 -31.30
N SER A 82 -17.36 -6.60 -30.70
CA SER A 82 -18.40 -7.43 -31.34
C SER A 82 -19.76 -6.74 -31.44
N GLY A 83 -20.01 -5.69 -30.65
CA GLY A 83 -21.30 -4.97 -30.60
C GLY A 83 -22.49 -5.78 -30.02
N ASN A 84 -22.29 -7.03 -29.60
CA ASN A 84 -23.36 -7.95 -29.17
C ASN A 84 -23.47 -8.06 -27.63
N SER A 85 -23.15 -6.99 -26.89
CA SER A 85 -23.09 -6.99 -25.42
C SER A 85 -24.36 -6.43 -24.77
N PHE A 86 -24.79 -7.04 -23.65
CA PHE A 86 -25.95 -6.56 -22.86
C PHE A 86 -25.69 -5.22 -22.17
N VAL A 87 -24.44 -4.94 -21.81
CA VAL A 87 -23.96 -3.63 -21.38
C VAL A 87 -23.46 -2.88 -22.62
N ASN A 88 -23.61 -1.56 -22.66
CA ASN A 88 -23.05 -0.72 -23.71
C ASN A 88 -21.54 -1.02 -23.89
N SER A 89 -21.10 -1.26 -25.14
CA SER A 89 -19.72 -1.66 -25.45
C SER A 89 -18.65 -0.72 -24.88
N THR A 90 -18.91 0.59 -24.89
CA THR A 90 -18.00 1.61 -24.33
C THR A 90 -17.93 1.47 -22.81
N THR A 91 -19.05 1.40 -22.10
CA THR A 91 -19.07 1.11 -20.65
C THR A 91 -18.39 -0.23 -20.31
N LEU A 92 -18.50 -1.23 -21.18
CA LEU A 92 -17.86 -2.54 -20.99
C LEU A 92 -16.34 -2.50 -21.17
N GLN A 93 -15.79 -1.52 -21.91
CA GLN A 93 -14.34 -1.29 -21.99
C GLN A 93 -13.77 -0.86 -20.63
N ALA A 94 -14.49 -0.07 -19.83
CA ALA A 94 -14.06 0.25 -18.47
C ALA A 94 -13.92 -1.01 -17.59
N ALA A 95 -14.82 -2.00 -17.74
CA ALA A 95 -14.65 -3.28 -17.06
C ALA A 95 -13.42 -4.06 -17.57
N ALA A 96 -13.19 -4.07 -18.89
CA ALA A 96 -12.02 -4.71 -19.49
C ALA A 96 -10.70 -4.07 -19.01
N ASN A 97 -10.64 -2.74 -18.93
CA ASN A 97 -9.52 -1.97 -18.38
C ASN A 97 -9.24 -2.36 -16.91
N ALA A 98 -10.29 -2.54 -16.09
CA ALA A 98 -10.14 -2.88 -14.68
C ALA A 98 -9.69 -4.34 -14.48
N LEU A 99 -10.16 -5.26 -15.32
CA LEU A 99 -9.63 -6.63 -15.41
C LEU A 99 -8.15 -6.60 -15.80
N ALA A 100 -7.80 -5.88 -16.87
CA ALA A 100 -6.43 -5.77 -17.39
C ALA A 100 -5.42 -5.34 -16.32
N VAL A 101 -5.70 -4.25 -15.59
CA VAL A 101 -4.82 -3.78 -14.49
C VAL A 101 -4.73 -4.82 -13.36
N SER A 102 -5.84 -5.49 -13.03
CA SER A 102 -5.86 -6.55 -12.01
C SER A 102 -5.05 -7.78 -12.43
N GLU A 103 -5.00 -8.09 -13.72
CA GLU A 103 -4.18 -9.17 -14.29
C GLU A 103 -2.70 -8.79 -14.35
N VAL A 104 -2.36 -7.53 -14.63
CA VAL A 104 -0.99 -6.99 -14.49
C VAL A 104 -0.52 -7.07 -13.03
N ASN A 105 -1.35 -6.69 -12.07
CA ASN A 105 -1.11 -6.86 -10.63
C ASN A 105 -0.86 -8.33 -10.26
N ALA A 106 -1.74 -9.25 -10.71
CA ALA A 106 -1.60 -10.69 -10.47
C ALA A 106 -0.38 -11.35 -11.17
N ALA A 107 0.22 -10.66 -12.14
CA ALA A 107 1.45 -11.05 -12.81
C ALA A 107 2.73 -10.44 -12.20
N MET A 108 2.61 -9.63 -11.14
CA MET A 108 3.69 -8.78 -10.58
C MET A 108 4.24 -7.76 -11.58
N GLY A 109 3.39 -7.14 -12.39
CA GLY A 109 3.74 -5.95 -13.16
C GLY A 109 3.55 -4.66 -12.37
N ARG A 110 4.14 -3.55 -12.86
CA ARG A 110 3.96 -2.22 -12.27
C ARG A 110 2.48 -1.81 -12.27
N ILE A 111 1.98 -1.41 -11.11
CA ILE A 111 0.65 -0.80 -10.88
C ILE A 111 0.76 0.34 -9.86
N VAL A 112 -0.35 1.07 -9.69
CA VAL A 112 -0.55 2.05 -8.62
C VAL A 112 -1.75 1.60 -7.78
N ALA A 113 -1.61 1.53 -6.46
CA ALA A 113 -2.68 1.09 -5.57
C ALA A 113 -3.75 2.18 -5.34
N THR A 114 -5.04 1.83 -5.43
CA THR A 114 -6.15 2.82 -5.42
C THR A 114 -7.40 2.35 -4.66
N PRO A 115 -7.37 2.16 -3.33
CA PRO A 115 -6.24 2.39 -2.42
C PRO A 115 -5.43 1.14 -2.08
N THR A 116 -5.93 -0.07 -2.39
CA THR A 116 -5.18 -1.33 -2.22
C THR A 116 -4.71 -1.86 -3.58
N ALA A 117 -3.68 -2.70 -3.59
CA ALA A 117 -3.28 -3.42 -4.80
C ALA A 117 -4.41 -4.34 -5.33
N GLY A 118 -5.17 -4.96 -4.43
CA GLY A 118 -6.37 -5.76 -4.77
C GLY A 118 -7.54 -4.96 -5.36
N SER A 119 -7.54 -3.63 -5.23
CA SER A 119 -8.53 -2.70 -5.79
C SER A 119 -7.95 -1.73 -6.82
N ALA A 120 -6.69 -1.94 -7.23
CA ALA A 120 -5.95 -1.08 -8.15
C ALA A 120 -6.53 -1.00 -9.57
N GLY A 121 -7.49 -1.86 -9.95
CA GLY A 121 -8.11 -1.80 -11.26
C GLY A 121 -9.18 -0.73 -11.42
N VAL A 122 -9.92 -0.37 -10.35
CA VAL A 122 -11.14 0.44 -10.48
C VAL A 122 -10.86 1.88 -10.92
N LEU A 123 -9.96 2.59 -10.25
CA LEU A 123 -9.70 4.01 -10.55
C LEU A 123 -8.95 4.21 -11.88
N PRO A 124 -7.84 3.50 -12.18
CA PRO A 124 -7.17 3.57 -13.48
C PRO A 124 -8.14 3.32 -14.63
N ALA A 125 -8.99 2.30 -14.50
CA ALA A 125 -9.91 1.92 -15.56
C ALA A 125 -10.91 3.02 -15.92
N VAL A 126 -11.53 3.68 -14.93
CA VAL A 126 -12.50 4.75 -15.21
C VAL A 126 -11.82 6.04 -15.66
N LEU A 127 -10.60 6.34 -15.21
CA LEU A 127 -9.86 7.54 -15.62
C LEU A 127 -9.29 7.41 -17.03
N VAL A 128 -8.71 6.25 -17.37
CA VAL A 128 -8.28 5.94 -18.74
C VAL A 128 -9.50 5.87 -19.68
N HIS A 129 -10.62 5.30 -19.24
CA HIS A 129 -11.87 5.32 -20.00
C HIS A 129 -12.40 6.75 -20.23
N ALA A 130 -12.29 7.63 -19.23
CA ALA A 130 -12.65 9.04 -19.35
C ALA A 130 -11.72 9.79 -20.34
N LEU A 131 -10.42 9.48 -20.36
CA LEU A 131 -9.47 10.00 -21.35
C LEU A 131 -9.78 9.49 -22.76
N ASP A 132 -9.96 8.18 -22.93
CA ASP A 132 -10.24 7.51 -24.21
C ASP A 132 -11.56 7.97 -24.85
N SER A 133 -12.49 8.51 -24.07
CA SER A 133 -13.73 9.12 -24.57
C SER A 133 -13.52 10.38 -25.40
N GLY A 134 -12.34 11.00 -25.33
CA GLY A 134 -12.03 12.29 -25.95
C GLY A 134 -12.74 13.50 -25.31
N ARG A 135 -13.51 13.30 -24.24
CA ARG A 135 -14.26 14.36 -23.53
C ARG A 135 -13.37 15.24 -22.63
N PHE A 136 -12.20 14.75 -22.24
CA PHE A 136 -11.30 15.39 -21.28
C PHE A 136 -9.85 15.37 -21.76
N THR A 137 -9.06 16.37 -21.36
CA THR A 137 -7.60 16.37 -21.58
C THR A 137 -6.87 15.51 -20.55
N ARG A 138 -5.62 15.11 -20.85
CA ARG A 138 -4.75 14.41 -19.87
C ARG A 138 -4.65 15.22 -18.58
N ASP A 139 -4.45 16.54 -18.69
CA ASP A 139 -4.29 17.44 -17.54
C ASP A 139 -5.53 17.46 -16.62
N GLN A 140 -6.74 17.41 -17.19
CA GLN A 140 -7.98 17.32 -16.42
C GLN A 140 -8.09 15.98 -15.69
N VAL A 141 -7.74 14.88 -16.37
CA VAL A 141 -7.74 13.53 -15.78
C VAL A 141 -6.69 13.42 -14.67
N VAL A 142 -5.47 13.92 -14.88
CA VAL A 142 -4.41 14.01 -13.86
C VAL A 142 -4.87 14.86 -12.68
N GLN A 143 -5.46 16.05 -12.89
CA GLN A 143 -6.00 16.85 -11.79
C GLN A 143 -7.10 16.12 -11.00
N SER A 144 -7.95 15.33 -11.67
CA SER A 144 -9.02 14.57 -10.98
C SER A 144 -8.48 13.47 -10.04
N THR A 145 -7.26 12.97 -10.22
CA THR A 145 -6.66 12.01 -9.27
C THR A 145 -6.47 12.61 -7.86
N PHE A 146 -6.32 13.93 -7.75
CA PHE A 146 -6.29 14.62 -6.45
C PHE A 146 -7.67 14.60 -5.77
N THR A 147 -8.77 14.61 -6.52
CA THR A 147 -10.11 14.32 -6.00
C THR A 147 -10.13 12.91 -5.38
N ALA A 148 -9.65 11.91 -6.12
CA ALA A 148 -9.62 10.52 -5.64
C ALA A 148 -8.79 10.36 -4.35
N ALA A 149 -7.62 11.00 -4.29
CA ALA A 149 -6.75 11.01 -3.10
C ALA A 149 -7.45 11.63 -1.87
N ALA A 150 -8.13 12.77 -2.04
CA ALA A 150 -8.86 13.44 -0.96
C ALA A 150 -10.05 12.60 -0.44
N LEU A 151 -10.81 12.00 -1.35
CA LEU A 151 -11.96 11.15 -1.02
C LEU A 151 -11.53 9.89 -0.26
N GLY A 152 -10.48 9.21 -0.71
CA GLY A 152 -9.97 8.03 -0.03
C GLY A 152 -9.26 8.35 1.29
N LEU A 153 -8.63 9.53 1.45
CA LEU A 153 -8.09 9.99 2.73
C LEU A 153 -9.20 10.19 3.76
N VAL A 154 -10.31 10.79 3.35
CA VAL A 154 -11.52 10.86 4.18
C VAL A 154 -11.98 9.47 4.60
N ILE A 155 -12.08 8.53 3.65
CA ILE A 155 -12.52 7.15 3.94
C ILE A 155 -11.56 6.46 4.93
N ALA A 156 -10.25 6.56 4.74
CA ALA A 156 -9.23 5.93 5.59
C ALA A 156 -9.07 6.57 6.99
N ASN A 157 -9.47 7.84 7.14
CA ASN A 157 -9.50 8.51 8.45
C ASN A 157 -10.76 8.15 9.25
N LYS A 158 -11.89 7.92 8.58
CA LYS A 158 -13.19 7.56 9.18
C LYS A 158 -13.39 6.06 9.38
N ALA A 159 -12.86 5.24 8.49
CA ALA A 159 -13.01 3.79 8.45
C ALA A 159 -11.67 3.14 8.07
N SER A 160 -11.59 1.81 8.19
CA SER A 160 -10.43 1.09 7.67
C SER A 160 -10.58 0.87 6.16
N ILE A 161 -9.48 1.02 5.43
CA ILE A 161 -9.32 0.63 4.02
C ILE A 161 -8.67 -0.76 3.86
N LEU A 162 -8.36 -1.45 4.96
CA LEU A 162 -7.69 -2.75 4.94
C LEU A 162 -8.68 -3.92 4.85
N GLU A 163 -8.46 -4.78 3.85
CA GLU A 163 -9.34 -5.91 3.54
C GLU A 163 -9.23 -7.05 4.58
N VAL A 164 -8.06 -7.19 5.23
CA VAL A 164 -7.86 -8.03 6.44
C VAL A 164 -8.65 -7.56 7.66
N GLU A 165 -9.04 -6.29 7.73
CA GLU A 165 -9.74 -5.74 8.88
C GLU A 165 -11.25 -5.70 8.70
N ALA A 166 -11.71 -5.27 7.52
CA ALA A 166 -13.10 -4.92 7.28
C ALA A 166 -13.69 -5.60 6.04
N GLY A 167 -12.96 -6.53 5.40
CA GLY A 167 -13.38 -7.21 4.18
C GLY A 167 -13.17 -6.37 2.92
N CYS A 168 -13.50 -6.94 1.76
CA CYS A 168 -13.22 -6.32 0.46
C CYS A 168 -13.99 -5.02 0.24
N GLN A 169 -15.08 -4.77 0.98
CA GLN A 169 -15.73 -3.45 1.06
C GLN A 169 -14.73 -2.31 1.39
N ALA A 170 -13.69 -2.58 2.18
CA ALA A 170 -12.68 -1.61 2.57
C ALA A 170 -11.68 -1.28 1.45
N GLY A 171 -11.36 -2.24 0.59
CA GLY A 171 -10.56 -2.05 -0.62
C GLY A 171 -11.43 -1.60 -1.79
N ILE A 172 -12.17 -2.54 -2.40
CA ILE A 172 -12.93 -2.30 -3.63
C ILE A 172 -14.08 -1.29 -3.44
N GLY A 173 -14.73 -1.27 -2.28
CA GLY A 173 -15.80 -0.30 -2.00
C GLY A 173 -15.25 1.13 -1.95
N SER A 174 -14.16 1.34 -1.21
CA SER A 174 -13.42 2.60 -1.20
C SER A 174 -12.96 3.02 -2.59
N ALA A 175 -12.38 2.11 -3.37
CA ALA A 175 -11.97 2.35 -4.75
C ALA A 175 -13.15 2.77 -5.65
N THR A 176 -14.30 2.12 -5.52
CA THR A 176 -15.55 2.47 -6.22
C THR A 176 -16.03 3.87 -5.85
N ALA A 177 -15.92 4.23 -4.58
CA ALA A 177 -16.37 5.52 -4.06
C ALA A 177 -15.45 6.68 -4.47
N MET A 178 -14.13 6.46 -4.40
CA MET A 178 -13.10 7.36 -4.94
C MET A 178 -13.35 7.60 -6.44
N ALA A 179 -13.52 6.52 -7.22
CA ALA A 179 -13.81 6.58 -8.65
C ALA A 179 -15.11 7.33 -8.96
N ALA A 180 -16.23 6.99 -8.31
CA ALA A 180 -17.53 7.62 -8.56
C ALA A 180 -17.52 9.12 -8.23
N GLY A 181 -16.95 9.51 -7.08
CA GLY A 181 -16.84 10.92 -6.71
C GLY A 181 -15.92 11.72 -7.64
N THR A 182 -14.80 11.11 -8.07
CA THR A 182 -13.86 11.72 -9.01
C THR A 182 -14.49 11.96 -10.38
N LEU A 183 -15.23 10.98 -10.92
CA LEU A 183 -15.97 11.12 -12.18
C LEU A 183 -17.00 12.25 -12.13
N VAL A 184 -17.65 12.47 -10.97
CA VAL A 184 -18.61 13.56 -10.79
C VAL A 184 -17.93 14.92 -10.76
N GLU A 185 -16.81 15.11 -10.06
CA GLU A 185 -16.06 16.37 -10.08
C GLU A 185 -15.48 16.66 -11.47
N LEU A 186 -14.88 15.65 -12.12
CA LEU A 186 -14.36 15.74 -13.49
C LEU A 186 -15.44 16.11 -14.51
N ALA A 187 -16.70 15.69 -14.29
CA ALA A 187 -17.86 16.08 -15.10
C ALA A 187 -18.45 17.46 -14.73
N GLY A 188 -17.85 18.22 -13.80
CA GLY A 188 -18.32 19.54 -13.38
C GLY A 188 -19.42 19.52 -12.29
N GLY A 189 -19.59 18.39 -11.59
CA GLY A 189 -20.53 18.26 -10.48
C GLY A 189 -20.08 19.01 -9.23
N THR A 190 -21.06 19.46 -8.43
CA THR A 190 -20.82 20.17 -7.16
C THR A 190 -20.20 19.27 -6.08
N PRO A 191 -19.50 19.81 -5.05
CA PRO A 191 -18.99 19.01 -3.95
C PRO A 191 -20.09 18.18 -3.25
N LYS A 192 -21.28 18.75 -3.02
CA LYS A 192 -22.47 18.00 -2.58
C LYS A 192 -22.82 16.79 -3.47
N GLN A 193 -22.68 16.90 -4.79
CA GLN A 193 -22.85 15.77 -5.71
C GLN A 193 -21.72 14.74 -5.57
N VAL A 194 -20.46 15.17 -5.46
CA VAL A 194 -19.32 14.26 -5.18
C VAL A 194 -19.59 13.43 -3.91
N GLY A 195 -20.12 14.08 -2.87
CA GLY A 195 -20.61 13.40 -1.66
C GLY A 195 -21.70 12.36 -1.94
N ASN A 196 -22.72 12.70 -2.72
CA ASN A 196 -23.76 11.74 -3.11
C ASN A 196 -23.18 10.51 -3.84
N ALA A 197 -22.18 10.70 -4.70
CA ALA A 197 -21.57 9.60 -5.47
C ALA A 197 -20.81 8.62 -4.57
N VAL A 198 -19.98 9.13 -3.64
CA VAL A 198 -19.36 8.33 -2.57
C VAL A 198 -20.43 7.58 -1.77
N GLY A 199 -21.48 8.29 -1.34
CA GLY A 199 -22.57 7.73 -0.55
C GLY A 199 -23.40 6.66 -1.27
N ILE A 200 -23.51 6.70 -2.60
CA ILE A 200 -24.23 5.71 -3.42
C ILE A 200 -23.32 4.51 -3.74
N ALA A 201 -22.07 4.75 -4.16
CA ALA A 201 -21.10 3.71 -4.48
C ALA A 201 -20.79 2.78 -3.29
N LEU A 202 -20.59 3.35 -2.09
CA LEU A 202 -20.34 2.56 -0.88
C LEU A 202 -21.54 1.68 -0.50
N LYS A 203 -22.79 2.15 -0.67
CA LYS A 203 -23.99 1.36 -0.33
C LYS A 203 -24.08 0.06 -1.12
N ASN A 204 -23.61 0.03 -2.37
CA ASN A 204 -23.55 -1.19 -3.19
C ASN A 204 -22.40 -2.14 -2.79
N SER A 205 -21.54 -1.72 -1.86
CA SER A 205 -20.34 -2.45 -1.44
C SER A 205 -20.38 -2.91 0.02
N LEU A 206 -21.31 -2.40 0.85
CA LEU A 206 -21.39 -2.73 2.28
C LEU A 206 -21.58 -4.23 2.53
N GLY A 207 -20.79 -4.78 3.46
CA GLY A 207 -20.80 -6.20 3.81
C GLY A 207 -20.01 -7.12 2.87
N LEU A 208 -19.34 -6.59 1.84
CA LEU A 208 -18.57 -7.39 0.91
C LEU A 208 -17.32 -8.01 1.57
N VAL A 209 -17.35 -9.33 1.72
CA VAL A 209 -16.31 -10.18 2.32
C VAL A 209 -15.01 -10.21 1.49
N CYS A 210 -13.85 -10.49 2.11
CA CYS A 210 -12.60 -10.73 1.39
C CYS A 210 -12.21 -12.21 1.45
N ASP A 211 -12.56 -12.95 0.38
CA ASP A 211 -12.56 -14.41 0.34
C ASP A 211 -11.66 -14.99 -0.78
N SER A 212 -10.50 -14.36 -0.97
CA SER A 212 -9.51 -14.64 -2.02
C SER A 212 -9.06 -16.11 -2.07
N VAL A 213 -9.34 -16.77 -3.20
CA VAL A 213 -9.03 -18.18 -3.43
C VAL A 213 -7.52 -18.40 -3.35
N ALA A 214 -7.13 -19.45 -2.62
CA ALA A 214 -5.74 -19.81 -2.34
C ALA A 214 -4.88 -18.72 -1.67
N GLY A 215 -5.43 -17.59 -1.21
CA GLY A 215 -4.61 -16.46 -0.76
C GLY A 215 -3.84 -15.83 -1.92
N LEU A 216 -4.52 -15.63 -3.05
CA LEU A 216 -4.00 -14.97 -4.26
C LEU A 216 -4.87 -13.76 -4.58
N VAL A 217 -4.25 -12.64 -4.97
CA VAL A 217 -4.95 -11.46 -5.49
C VAL A 217 -5.35 -11.72 -6.95
N GLY A 218 -6.36 -12.58 -7.13
CA GLY A 218 -6.85 -13.05 -8.42
C GLY A 218 -8.37 -13.30 -8.39
N ILE A 219 -8.80 -14.45 -7.87
CA ILE A 219 -10.23 -14.77 -7.71
C ILE A 219 -10.65 -14.47 -6.26
N PRO A 220 -11.69 -13.63 -6.00
CA PRO A 220 -12.57 -12.94 -6.95
C PRO A 220 -12.11 -11.52 -7.35
N CYS A 221 -10.95 -11.05 -6.88
CA CYS A 221 -10.47 -9.66 -6.99
C CYS A 221 -10.55 -9.08 -8.41
N ILE A 222 -10.07 -9.81 -9.43
CA ILE A 222 -10.08 -9.41 -10.84
C ILE A 222 -11.52 -9.11 -11.31
N TYR A 223 -12.46 -10.02 -11.01
CA TYR A 223 -13.87 -9.86 -11.38
C TYR A 223 -14.55 -8.70 -10.63
N ARG A 224 -14.18 -8.49 -9.36
CA ARG A 224 -14.68 -7.36 -8.57
C ARG A 224 -14.23 -6.03 -9.16
N ASN A 225 -12.97 -5.87 -9.57
CA ASN A 225 -12.49 -4.66 -10.23
C ASN A 225 -13.31 -4.33 -11.49
N GLY A 226 -13.57 -5.31 -12.36
CA GLY A 226 -14.42 -5.14 -13.54
C GLY A 226 -15.84 -4.66 -13.24
N LEU A 227 -16.53 -5.33 -12.31
CA LEU A 227 -17.90 -4.99 -11.95
C LEU A 227 -18.00 -3.65 -11.21
N HIS A 228 -17.03 -3.35 -10.34
CA HIS A 228 -17.00 -2.10 -9.58
C HIS A 228 -16.59 -0.88 -10.42
N ALA A 229 -15.83 -1.06 -11.52
CA ALA A 229 -15.64 0.02 -12.51
C ALA A 229 -16.98 0.43 -13.17
N ILE A 230 -17.83 -0.53 -13.54
CA ILE A 230 -19.20 -0.25 -14.01
C ILE A 230 -20.05 0.39 -12.89
N THR A 231 -19.95 -0.10 -11.65
CA THR A 231 -20.67 0.50 -10.50
C THR A 231 -20.27 1.96 -10.27
N ALA A 232 -18.98 2.31 -10.39
CA ALA A 232 -18.50 3.67 -10.21
C ALA A 232 -19.04 4.62 -11.30
N LEU A 233 -19.04 4.19 -12.57
CA LEU A 233 -19.64 4.94 -13.68
C LEU A 233 -21.15 5.14 -13.47
N ALA A 234 -21.89 4.07 -13.14
CA ALA A 234 -23.33 4.13 -12.90
C ALA A 234 -23.69 5.02 -11.69
N ALA A 235 -22.91 4.98 -10.61
CA ALA A 235 -23.10 5.85 -9.45
C ALA A 235 -22.83 7.33 -9.77
N ALA A 236 -21.86 7.62 -10.64
CA ALA A 236 -21.60 8.98 -11.12
C ALA A 236 -22.75 9.49 -12.01
N ASP A 237 -23.18 8.70 -13.00
CA ASP A 237 -24.29 9.07 -13.90
C ASP A 237 -25.62 9.27 -13.15
N MET A 238 -25.93 8.42 -12.15
CA MET A 238 -27.09 8.62 -11.26
C MET A 238 -27.06 10.00 -10.60
N VAL A 239 -25.92 10.42 -10.09
CA VAL A 239 -25.74 11.69 -9.35
C VAL A 239 -25.76 12.91 -10.28
N LEU A 240 -25.22 12.78 -11.49
CA LEU A 240 -25.30 13.81 -12.52
C LEU A 240 -26.74 13.96 -13.06
N ALA A 241 -27.51 12.86 -13.09
CA ALA A 241 -28.95 12.87 -13.34
C ALA A 241 -29.80 13.35 -12.13
N GLY A 242 -29.18 13.72 -11.00
CA GLY A 242 -29.85 14.31 -9.84
C GLY A 242 -30.28 13.35 -8.73
N VAL A 243 -29.89 12.07 -8.79
CA VAL A 243 -30.16 11.11 -7.69
C VAL A 243 -29.28 11.46 -6.47
N SER A 244 -29.93 11.71 -5.33
CA SER A 244 -29.27 12.07 -4.07
C SER A 244 -29.09 10.88 -3.12
N SER A 245 -27.98 10.84 -2.39
CA SER A 245 -27.78 9.88 -1.29
C SER A 245 -28.60 10.29 -0.07
N MET A 246 -29.74 9.63 0.16
CA MET A 246 -30.65 9.95 1.28
C MET A 246 -30.02 9.77 2.66
N ILE A 247 -29.12 8.80 2.82
CA ILE A 247 -28.28 8.66 4.02
C ILE A 247 -26.97 9.43 3.79
N PRO A 248 -26.56 10.34 4.70
CA PRO A 248 -25.32 11.11 4.58
C PRO A 248 -24.08 10.24 4.34
N PRO A 249 -23.15 10.64 3.46
CA PRO A 249 -22.01 9.79 3.09
C PRO A 249 -21.10 9.41 4.26
N ASP A 250 -20.87 10.31 5.22
CA ASP A 250 -20.10 10.02 6.43
C ASP A 250 -20.73 8.95 7.34
N GLU A 251 -22.05 8.82 7.33
CA GLU A 251 -22.75 7.71 8.00
C GLU A 251 -22.55 6.40 7.23
N VAL A 252 -22.50 6.43 5.89
CA VAL A 252 -22.21 5.23 5.08
C VAL A 252 -20.79 4.73 5.33
N ILE A 253 -19.80 5.64 5.41
CA ILE A 253 -18.41 5.30 5.75
C ILE A 253 -18.32 4.75 7.17
N GLN A 254 -19.02 5.35 8.14
CA GLN A 254 -19.11 4.85 9.51
C GLN A 254 -19.70 3.43 9.58
N ILE A 255 -20.81 3.17 8.86
CA ILE A 255 -21.43 1.84 8.77
C ILE A 255 -20.48 0.83 8.10
N MET A 256 -19.68 1.22 7.11
CA MET A 256 -18.65 0.34 6.52
C MET A 256 -17.65 -0.14 7.59
N HIS A 257 -17.21 0.75 8.48
CA HIS A 257 -16.33 0.40 9.60
C HIS A 257 -17.01 -0.55 10.59
N GLU A 258 -18.25 -0.27 10.99
CA GLU A 258 -19.01 -1.07 11.96
C GLU A 258 -19.36 -2.47 11.44
N VAL A 259 -19.72 -2.58 10.16
CA VAL A 259 -19.92 -3.87 9.46
C VAL A 259 -18.59 -4.62 9.36
N GLY A 260 -17.48 -3.92 9.12
CA GLY A 260 -16.13 -4.51 9.08
C GLY A 260 -15.71 -5.10 10.43
N GLN A 261 -15.90 -4.35 11.52
CA GLN A 261 -15.63 -4.85 12.88
C GLN A 261 -16.43 -6.11 13.22
N GLN A 262 -17.70 -6.18 12.80
CA GLN A 262 -18.59 -7.32 13.02
C GLN A 262 -18.37 -8.50 12.06
N MET A 263 -17.66 -8.32 10.95
CA MET A 263 -17.42 -9.37 9.97
C MET A 263 -16.60 -10.52 10.57
N PRO A 264 -17.03 -11.79 10.49
CA PRO A 264 -16.24 -12.92 10.98
C PRO A 264 -14.85 -12.98 10.34
N GLU A 265 -13.83 -13.35 11.11
CA GLU A 265 -12.43 -13.42 10.63
C GLU A 265 -12.27 -14.28 9.37
N SER A 266 -12.99 -15.41 9.29
CA SER A 266 -13.00 -16.31 8.13
C SER A 266 -13.60 -15.70 6.85
N LEU A 267 -14.18 -14.51 6.92
CA LEU A 267 -14.72 -13.73 5.81
C LEU A 267 -13.92 -12.45 5.54
N ARG A 268 -12.83 -12.22 6.28
CA ARG A 268 -11.79 -11.21 5.98
C ARG A 268 -10.62 -11.87 5.22
N GLU A 269 -9.64 -11.07 4.80
CA GLU A 269 -8.45 -11.47 3.99
C GLU A 269 -7.59 -12.56 4.68
N THR A 270 -8.08 -13.81 4.64
CA THR A 270 -7.53 -14.93 5.44
C THR A 270 -7.46 -16.24 4.64
N GLY A 271 -8.20 -16.35 3.53
CA GLY A 271 -8.27 -17.57 2.72
C GLY A 271 -8.86 -18.78 3.46
N MET A 272 -9.63 -18.56 4.54
CA MET A 272 -10.27 -19.61 5.36
C MET A 272 -11.70 -19.93 4.92
N GLY A 273 -12.54 -18.91 4.70
CA GLY A 273 -13.97 -19.05 4.36
C GLY A 273 -14.34 -18.45 3.00
N GLY A 274 -15.64 -18.16 2.81
CA GLY A 274 -16.18 -17.65 1.53
C GLY A 274 -15.83 -18.54 0.33
N LEU A 275 -15.54 -17.94 -0.82
CA LEU A 275 -15.07 -18.63 -2.02
C LEU A 275 -13.81 -19.49 -1.77
N ALA A 276 -12.83 -18.98 -1.02
CA ALA A 276 -11.64 -19.75 -0.64
C ALA A 276 -11.98 -21.04 0.14
N GLY A 277 -12.99 -21.00 1.01
CA GLY A 277 -13.47 -22.15 1.78
C GLY A 277 -14.27 -23.18 0.97
N THR A 278 -14.62 -22.92 -0.29
CA THR A 278 -15.36 -23.88 -1.12
C THR A 278 -14.51 -25.13 -1.48
N PRO A 279 -15.13 -26.29 -1.80
CA PRO A 279 -14.39 -27.47 -2.24
C PRO A 279 -13.49 -27.20 -3.48
N ALA A 280 -13.93 -26.34 -4.39
CA ALA A 280 -13.13 -25.92 -5.54
C ALA A 280 -11.98 -24.99 -5.10
N GLY A 281 -12.24 -24.00 -4.23
CA GLY A 281 -11.23 -23.09 -3.70
C GLY A 281 -10.12 -23.81 -2.93
N GLN A 282 -10.47 -24.82 -2.13
CA GLN A 282 -9.51 -25.66 -1.42
C GLN A 282 -8.72 -26.55 -2.38
N GLN A 283 -9.34 -27.19 -3.39
CA GLN A 283 -8.60 -27.95 -4.42
C GLN A 283 -7.63 -27.07 -5.22
N ILE A 284 -7.97 -25.80 -5.46
CA ILE A 284 -7.07 -24.83 -6.10
C ILE A 284 -5.92 -24.48 -5.14
N LYS A 285 -6.20 -24.22 -3.85
CA LYS A 285 -5.20 -23.96 -2.81
C LYS A 285 -4.22 -25.14 -2.62
N GLU A 286 -4.72 -26.38 -2.65
CA GLU A 286 -3.89 -27.59 -2.55
C GLU A 286 -2.97 -27.76 -3.77
N LYS A 287 -3.49 -27.57 -4.99
CA LYS A 287 -2.71 -27.66 -6.24
C LYS A 287 -1.62 -26.59 -6.36
N ILE A 288 -1.77 -25.44 -5.73
CA ILE A 288 -0.84 -24.30 -5.84
C ILE A 288 0.12 -24.22 -4.64
N LEU A 289 -0.34 -24.50 -3.41
CA LEU A 289 0.41 -24.17 -2.17
C LEU A 289 0.71 -25.34 -1.22
N GLY A 290 0.15 -26.54 -1.41
CA GLY A 290 0.47 -27.70 -0.54
C GLY A 290 -0.05 -27.66 0.91
N GLY A 291 -0.78 -26.62 1.33
CA GLY A 291 -1.50 -26.51 2.62
C GLY A 291 -0.63 -26.16 3.84
N LYS A 292 -1.16 -25.63 4.96
CA LYS A 292 -2.51 -25.14 5.33
C LYS A 292 -2.34 -23.81 6.13
N SER A 293 -3.42 -23.06 6.39
CA SER A 293 -3.31 -21.73 7.04
C SER A 293 -4.55 -21.09 7.71
N ASN A 294 -4.36 -20.35 8.84
CA ASN A 294 -5.36 -19.53 9.60
C ASN A 294 -4.77 -18.16 10.15
N ALA A 295 -5.55 -17.15 10.61
CA ALA A 295 -5.18 -15.70 10.50
C ALA A 295 -5.34 -14.71 11.72
N SER A 296 -5.45 -13.38 11.44
CA SER A 296 -5.72 -12.13 12.27
C SER A 296 -5.48 -10.86 11.36
N GLY A 297 -5.58 -9.53 11.64
CA GLY A 297 -5.76 -8.60 12.81
C GLY A 297 -5.36 -7.10 12.46
N PRO A 298 -5.78 -6.00 13.19
CA PRO A 298 -5.86 -4.60 12.64
C PRO A 298 -4.97 -3.41 13.21
N VAL A 299 -4.74 -2.30 12.45
CA VAL A 299 -4.02 -0.99 12.76
C VAL A 299 -4.61 0.26 11.97
N LYS A 300 -3.98 1.47 11.90
CA LYS A 300 -4.53 2.78 11.38
C LYS A 300 -3.58 3.64 10.46
N TYR A 301 -4.13 4.66 9.76
CA TYR A 301 -3.50 5.53 8.71
C TYR A 301 -3.42 7.05 9.02
N GLN A 302 -2.76 7.88 8.15
CA GLN A 302 -2.64 9.35 8.35
C GLN A 302 -2.56 10.31 7.11
N ARG A 303 -2.23 9.92 5.86
CA ARG A 303 -1.89 10.91 4.77
C ARG A 303 -2.46 10.58 3.37
N ALA A 304 -2.61 11.57 2.48
CA ALA A 304 -3.24 11.40 1.15
C ALA A 304 -2.42 10.57 0.14
N TYR A 305 -1.10 10.66 0.16
CA TYR A 305 -0.23 9.78 -0.66
C TYR A 305 -0.18 8.31 -0.18
N GLU A 306 -0.91 7.97 0.88
CA GLU A 306 -1.14 6.59 1.34
C GLU A 306 -2.40 5.98 0.68
N ILE A 307 -3.11 6.76 -0.16
CA ILE A 307 -4.44 6.47 -0.71
C ILE A 307 -4.40 6.30 -2.24
N ILE A 308 -3.61 7.13 -2.91
CA ILE A 308 -3.08 6.83 -4.25
C ILE A 308 -1.64 6.40 -3.99
N GLY A 309 -1.45 5.09 -3.86
CA GLY A 309 -0.21 4.51 -3.34
C GLY A 309 1.01 4.72 -4.25
N PRO A 310 2.20 4.26 -3.83
CA PRO A 310 3.38 4.29 -4.67
C PRO A 310 3.21 3.42 -5.92
N VAL A 311 4.06 3.67 -6.92
CA VAL A 311 4.30 2.70 -8.01
C VAL A 311 4.94 1.45 -7.38
N MET A 312 4.43 0.26 -7.70
CA MET A 312 4.87 -0.99 -7.06
C MET A 312 4.81 -2.19 -8.03
N VAL A 313 5.72 -3.17 -7.85
CA VAL A 313 5.94 -4.33 -8.74
C VAL A 313 5.40 -5.63 -8.12
N GLU A 314 4.11 -5.66 -7.78
CA GLU A 314 3.61 -6.63 -6.79
C GLU A 314 2.09 -6.82 -6.75
N PRO A 315 1.59 -7.92 -6.14
CA PRO A 315 0.16 -8.17 -6.03
C PRO A 315 -0.48 -7.61 -4.74
N SER A 316 0.27 -7.29 -3.67
CA SER A 316 -0.29 -6.94 -2.36
C SER A 316 0.61 -6.02 -1.49
N SER A 317 0.21 -4.74 -1.37
CA SER A 317 0.94 -3.69 -0.60
C SER A 317 1.27 -3.97 0.87
N SER A 318 0.62 -4.95 1.50
CA SER A 318 0.90 -5.40 2.87
C SER A 318 1.88 -6.56 2.91
N HIS A 319 1.77 -7.49 1.96
CA HIS A 319 2.53 -8.73 1.90
C HIS A 319 3.76 -8.66 1.00
N THR A 320 3.88 -7.63 0.17
CA THR A 320 4.98 -7.49 -0.78
C THR A 320 5.73 -6.17 -0.53
N ALA A 321 5.13 -4.98 -0.65
CA ALA A 321 5.86 -3.71 -0.46
C ALA A 321 6.43 -3.56 0.95
N GLY A 322 5.60 -3.79 1.98
CA GLY A 322 6.05 -3.82 3.37
C GLY A 322 7.08 -4.91 3.64
N ALA A 323 7.08 -6.01 2.88
CA ALA A 323 8.04 -7.11 3.03
C ALA A 323 9.39 -6.82 2.35
N VAL A 324 9.40 -6.26 1.14
CA VAL A 324 10.62 -5.70 0.50
C VAL A 324 11.23 -4.67 1.44
N ARG A 325 10.41 -3.76 1.95
CA ARG A 325 10.87 -2.68 2.81
C ARG A 325 11.44 -3.16 4.15
N ILE A 326 10.84 -4.17 4.79
CA ILE A 326 11.43 -4.81 5.98
C ILE A 326 12.77 -5.50 5.65
N GLY A 327 12.86 -6.22 4.53
CA GLY A 327 14.12 -6.83 4.09
C GLY A 327 15.20 -5.77 3.81
N ASN A 328 14.82 -4.65 3.20
CA ASN A 328 15.71 -3.54 2.85
C ASN A 328 16.21 -2.79 4.10
N ILE A 329 15.38 -2.63 5.13
CA ILE A 329 15.81 -2.18 6.47
C ILE A 329 16.86 -3.15 7.03
N ALA A 330 16.61 -4.46 6.98
CA ALA A 330 17.58 -5.44 7.47
C ALA A 330 18.91 -5.42 6.67
N TYR A 331 18.86 -5.21 5.35
CA TYR A 331 20.06 -5.03 4.52
C TYR A 331 20.89 -3.81 4.98
N GLN A 332 20.26 -2.64 5.14
CA GLN A 332 20.92 -1.42 5.60
C GLN A 332 21.43 -1.53 7.05
N LEU A 333 20.74 -2.28 7.91
CA LEU A 333 21.17 -2.55 9.29
C LEU A 333 22.33 -3.57 9.38
N LEU A 334 22.52 -4.41 8.37
CA LEU A 334 23.69 -5.30 8.27
C LEU A 334 24.92 -4.52 7.78
N ASN A 335 24.73 -3.55 6.88
CA ASN A 335 25.76 -2.66 6.35
C ASN A 335 26.94 -3.37 5.64
N GLU A 336 26.73 -4.63 5.25
CA GLU A 336 27.63 -5.43 4.42
C GLU A 336 26.82 -6.44 3.58
N LYS A 337 27.48 -7.15 2.66
CA LYS A 337 26.79 -8.11 1.79
C LYS A 337 26.34 -9.34 2.60
N PRO A 338 25.05 -9.70 2.60
CA PRO A 338 24.59 -10.90 3.28
C PRO A 338 25.01 -12.19 2.55
N LEU A 339 25.37 -13.19 3.35
CA LEU A 339 25.74 -14.54 2.93
C LEU A 339 24.69 -15.57 3.37
N PHE A 340 23.96 -15.31 4.48
CA PHE A 340 22.83 -16.13 4.93
C PHE A 340 21.66 -15.29 5.46
N ALA A 341 20.44 -15.68 5.12
CA ALA A 341 19.19 -15.06 5.55
C ALA A 341 18.17 -16.09 6.08
N LYS A 342 17.82 -16.02 7.35
CA LYS A 342 16.74 -16.81 7.95
C LYS A 342 15.51 -15.94 8.19
N PHE A 343 14.41 -16.30 7.55
CA PHE A 343 13.10 -15.67 7.75
C PHE A 343 12.24 -16.57 8.64
N THR A 344 11.88 -16.09 9.83
CA THR A 344 10.83 -16.71 10.65
C THR A 344 9.58 -15.86 10.54
N LEU A 345 8.52 -16.43 9.96
CA LEU A 345 7.27 -15.74 9.67
C LEU A 345 6.21 -16.05 10.74
N MET A 346 5.40 -15.06 11.08
CA MET A 346 4.18 -15.20 11.90
C MET A 346 2.93 -14.89 11.05
N GLY A 347 1.74 -15.30 11.54
CA GLY A 347 0.43 -14.82 11.06
C GLY A 347 0.23 -14.88 9.56
N SER A 348 -0.46 -13.89 8.98
CA SER A 348 -0.79 -13.87 7.55
C SER A 348 0.46 -13.96 6.65
N PHE A 349 1.61 -13.42 7.08
CA PHE A 349 2.89 -13.65 6.40
C PHE A 349 3.23 -15.14 6.33
N ALA A 350 3.28 -15.84 7.46
CA ALA A 350 3.58 -17.28 7.49
C ALA A 350 2.65 -18.10 6.60
N GLU A 351 1.43 -17.61 6.40
CA GLU A 351 0.30 -18.35 5.88
C GLU A 351 -0.01 -18.07 4.40
N THR A 352 0.48 -16.95 3.86
CA THR A 352 0.30 -16.54 2.45
C THR A 352 1.61 -16.22 1.72
N TYR A 353 2.80 -16.31 2.36
CA TYR A 353 4.07 -15.84 1.80
C TYR A 353 4.38 -16.24 0.35
N GLN A 354 4.06 -17.47 -0.06
CA GLN A 354 4.28 -17.94 -1.43
C GLN A 354 3.17 -17.52 -2.42
N GLY A 355 1.97 -17.22 -1.93
CA GLY A 355 0.82 -16.78 -2.74
C GLY A 355 0.80 -15.27 -2.99
N HIS A 356 1.15 -14.48 -1.98
CA HIS A 356 1.32 -13.02 -2.09
C HIS A 356 2.76 -12.58 -2.46
N GLY A 357 3.69 -13.52 -2.64
CA GLY A 357 5.08 -13.23 -3.03
C GLY A 357 5.94 -12.58 -1.93
N THR A 358 5.53 -12.67 -0.67
CA THR A 358 6.31 -12.23 0.50
C THR A 358 7.67 -12.92 0.59
N ASP A 359 7.79 -14.15 0.10
CA ASP A 359 9.07 -14.87 0.05
C ASP A 359 10.06 -14.21 -0.94
N LEU A 360 9.58 -13.82 -2.12
CA LEU A 360 10.34 -13.04 -3.10
C LEU A 360 10.62 -11.62 -2.58
N ALA A 361 9.63 -10.98 -1.96
CA ALA A 361 9.76 -9.63 -1.42
C ALA A 361 10.84 -9.53 -0.34
N LEU A 362 10.81 -10.45 0.64
CA LEU A 362 11.82 -10.50 1.70
C LEU A 362 13.22 -10.77 1.14
N LEU A 363 13.34 -11.63 0.11
CA LEU A 363 14.61 -11.86 -0.59
C LEU A 363 15.10 -10.62 -1.35
N ALA A 364 14.22 -9.95 -2.11
CA ALA A 364 14.54 -8.71 -2.81
C ALA A 364 15.04 -7.63 -1.83
N GLY A 365 14.31 -7.44 -0.74
CA GLY A 365 14.66 -6.51 0.32
C GLY A 365 16.03 -6.77 0.91
N VAL A 366 16.33 -8.01 1.35
CA VAL A 366 17.67 -8.31 1.91
C VAL A 366 18.79 -8.31 0.86
N LEU A 367 18.48 -8.25 -0.43
CA LEU A 367 19.43 -8.02 -1.52
C LEU A 367 19.61 -6.52 -1.86
N GLY A 368 18.93 -5.62 -1.13
CA GLY A 368 19.03 -4.17 -1.28
C GLY A 368 18.01 -3.53 -2.22
N LEU A 369 17.07 -4.29 -2.78
CA LEU A 369 16.04 -3.75 -3.69
C LEU A 369 14.99 -2.94 -2.92
N THR A 370 14.41 -1.96 -3.62
CA THR A 370 13.28 -1.12 -3.19
C THR A 370 11.96 -1.71 -3.70
N MET A 371 10.82 -1.18 -3.24
CA MET A 371 9.49 -1.57 -3.72
C MET A 371 9.20 -1.20 -5.20
N MET A 372 10.08 -0.43 -5.84
CA MET A 372 9.94 0.05 -7.22
C MET A 372 10.78 -0.75 -8.23
N ASP A 373 11.62 -1.69 -7.77
CA ASP A 373 12.53 -2.46 -8.63
C ASP A 373 11.81 -3.56 -9.43
N ASP A 374 11.88 -3.48 -10.77
CA ASP A 374 11.30 -4.47 -11.70
C ASP A 374 11.85 -5.91 -11.49
N ASP A 375 12.94 -6.09 -10.74
CA ASP A 375 13.60 -7.37 -10.43
C ASP A 375 13.05 -8.10 -9.18
N ILE A 376 12.12 -7.53 -8.41
CA ILE A 376 11.46 -8.23 -7.28
C ILE A 376 10.91 -9.62 -7.68
N PRO A 377 10.27 -9.81 -8.85
CA PRO A 377 9.80 -11.13 -9.29
C PRO A 377 10.90 -12.18 -9.45
N ASN A 378 12.15 -11.75 -9.63
CA ASN A 378 13.34 -12.55 -9.95
C ASN A 378 14.25 -12.79 -8.71
N ALA A 379 13.83 -12.35 -7.53
CA ALA A 379 14.65 -12.30 -6.31
C ALA A 379 15.36 -13.62 -5.92
N LYS A 380 14.82 -14.79 -6.30
CA LYS A 380 15.46 -16.10 -6.07
C LYS A 380 16.68 -16.31 -6.96
N GLU A 381 16.57 -15.99 -8.25
CA GLU A 381 17.70 -16.03 -9.19
C GLU A 381 18.76 -14.99 -8.80
N LEU A 382 18.33 -13.82 -8.32
CA LEU A 382 19.23 -12.79 -7.80
C LEU A 382 19.93 -13.23 -6.50
N ALA A 383 19.26 -13.95 -5.60
CA ALA A 383 19.86 -14.53 -4.41
C ALA A 383 20.94 -15.57 -4.78
N GLU A 384 20.61 -16.51 -5.67
CA GLU A 384 21.55 -17.53 -6.18
C GLU A 384 22.76 -16.90 -6.87
N LYS A 385 22.54 -15.92 -7.76
CA LYS A 385 23.58 -15.14 -8.44
C LYS A 385 24.49 -14.38 -7.46
N ASN A 386 23.95 -13.94 -6.32
CA ASN A 386 24.74 -13.30 -5.26
C ASN A 386 25.40 -14.29 -4.29
N GLY A 387 25.04 -15.58 -4.32
CA GLY A 387 25.51 -16.58 -3.37
C GLY A 387 24.81 -16.53 -1.99
N LEU A 388 23.69 -15.82 -1.89
CA LEU A 388 22.89 -15.71 -0.66
C LEU A 388 22.18 -17.04 -0.38
N LYS A 389 22.53 -17.70 0.72
CA LYS A 389 21.78 -18.84 1.24
C LYS A 389 20.60 -18.35 2.05
N TYR A 390 19.45 -19.02 1.99
CA TYR A 390 18.29 -18.61 2.76
C TYR A 390 17.41 -19.77 3.22
N GLU A 391 16.65 -19.55 4.29
CA GLU A 391 15.58 -20.45 4.73
C GLU A 391 14.34 -19.70 5.22
N PHE A 392 13.17 -20.31 5.03
CA PHE A 392 11.88 -19.82 5.53
C PHE A 392 11.32 -20.80 6.56
N THR A 393 10.85 -20.27 7.69
CA THR A 393 10.26 -21.03 8.80
C THR A 393 9.00 -20.33 9.32
N LYS A 394 8.05 -21.08 9.89
CA LYS A 394 6.81 -20.53 10.48
C LYS A 394 6.87 -20.64 12.01
N ARG A 395 6.54 -19.56 12.74
CA ARG A 395 6.46 -19.56 14.21
C ARG A 395 5.58 -18.43 14.73
N VAL A 396 4.88 -18.64 15.86
CA VAL A 396 4.33 -17.53 16.66
C VAL A 396 5.48 -16.79 17.34
N LEU A 397 5.66 -15.52 16.99
CA LEU A 397 6.76 -14.66 17.47
C LEU A 397 6.38 -13.81 18.69
N GLY A 398 5.09 -13.57 18.92
CA GLY A 398 4.58 -12.80 20.07
C GLY A 398 3.18 -12.26 19.79
N SER A 399 2.76 -11.24 20.56
CA SER A 399 1.52 -10.50 20.34
C SER A 399 1.74 -9.30 19.41
N TYR A 400 2.26 -9.57 18.21
CA TYR A 400 2.56 -8.57 17.17
C TYR A 400 1.53 -8.62 16.02
N ASN A 401 1.66 -7.73 15.04
CA ASN A 401 0.81 -7.70 13.85
C ASN A 401 0.88 -9.05 13.08
N PRO A 402 -0.19 -9.52 12.43
CA PRO A 402 -0.16 -10.76 11.63
C PRO A 402 0.91 -10.79 10.54
N ASN A 403 1.28 -9.62 10.01
CA ASN A 403 2.29 -9.45 8.97
C ASN A 403 3.69 -9.23 9.56
N THR A 404 4.09 -10.09 10.50
CA THR A 404 5.39 -9.95 11.20
C THR A 404 6.37 -11.02 10.75
N VAL A 405 7.61 -10.58 10.52
CA VAL A 405 8.77 -11.41 10.25
C VAL A 405 9.88 -11.10 11.23
N LEU A 406 10.58 -12.16 11.66
CA LEU A 406 11.89 -12.09 12.27
C LEU A 406 12.93 -12.46 11.20
N ILE A 407 13.81 -11.52 10.87
CA ILE A 407 14.96 -11.73 10.00
C ILE A 407 16.19 -11.93 10.89
N GLU A 408 16.89 -13.04 10.71
CA GLU A 408 18.28 -13.19 11.16
C GLU A 408 19.16 -13.16 9.91
N LEU A 409 20.06 -12.18 9.81
CA LEU A 409 20.87 -11.91 8.61
C LEU A 409 22.35 -11.93 8.98
N GLU A 410 23.16 -12.64 8.19
CA GLU A 410 24.58 -12.88 8.43
C GLU A 410 25.38 -12.49 7.18
N GLY A 411 26.41 -11.66 7.34
CA GLY A 411 27.39 -11.32 6.32
C GLY A 411 28.72 -12.04 6.53
N GLU A 412 29.84 -11.34 6.31
CA GLU A 412 31.21 -11.82 6.53
C GLU A 412 31.74 -11.51 7.93
N SER A 413 31.40 -10.35 8.49
CA SER A 413 31.84 -9.88 9.82
C SER A 413 30.68 -9.68 10.79
N HIS A 414 29.48 -9.40 10.29
CA HIS A 414 28.34 -8.98 11.11
C HIS A 414 27.19 -9.99 11.05
N LYS A 415 26.48 -10.13 12.17
CA LYS A 415 25.19 -10.81 12.28
C LYS A 415 24.21 -9.89 12.99
N ILE A 416 23.03 -9.73 12.41
CA ILE A 416 21.93 -8.94 12.97
C ILE A 416 20.66 -9.75 13.15
N LYS A 417 19.74 -9.22 13.96
CA LYS A 417 18.41 -9.77 14.20
C LYS A 417 17.35 -8.67 14.25
N VAL A 418 16.44 -8.66 13.27
CA VAL A 418 15.39 -7.64 13.14
C VAL A 418 14.03 -8.31 13.24
N LEU A 419 13.21 -7.90 14.21
CA LEU A 419 11.78 -8.24 14.25
C LEU A 419 10.99 -7.04 13.73
N ALA A 420 10.19 -7.21 12.69
CA ALA A 420 9.42 -6.11 12.12
C ALA A 420 8.04 -6.54 11.58
N SER A 421 7.10 -5.60 11.60
CA SER A 421 5.72 -5.77 11.18
C SER A 421 5.41 -4.89 9.98
N SER A 422 4.76 -5.44 8.95
CA SER A 422 4.14 -4.63 7.88
C SER A 422 2.75 -4.17 8.35
N LEU A 423 2.50 -2.87 8.23
CA LEU A 423 1.25 -2.23 8.67
C LEU A 423 0.27 -1.98 7.52
N GLY A 424 0.62 -2.40 6.29
CA GLY A 424 -0.19 -2.20 5.09
C GLY A 424 0.11 -0.88 4.37
N GLY A 425 -0.20 -0.81 3.06
CA GLY A 425 0.09 0.38 2.24
C GLY A 425 1.58 0.71 2.15
N GLY A 426 2.47 -0.30 2.15
CA GLY A 426 3.92 -0.11 2.18
C GLY A 426 4.49 0.37 3.53
N LYS A 427 3.67 0.54 4.57
CA LYS A 427 4.12 0.95 5.91
C LYS A 427 4.70 -0.21 6.71
N VAL A 428 5.70 0.07 7.54
CA VAL A 428 6.40 -0.91 8.37
C VAL A 428 6.74 -0.31 9.74
N GLU A 429 6.82 -1.14 10.77
CA GLU A 429 7.40 -0.80 12.08
C GLU A 429 8.33 -1.94 12.53
N VAL A 430 9.61 -1.62 12.70
CA VAL A 430 10.56 -2.46 13.44
C VAL A 430 10.12 -2.50 14.90
N GLN A 431 10.06 -3.69 15.49
CA GLN A 431 9.62 -3.96 16.85
C GLN A 431 10.80 -4.22 17.80
N GLU A 432 11.80 -4.96 17.31
CA GLU A 432 13.01 -5.31 18.05
C GLU A 432 14.22 -5.31 17.09
N PHE A 433 15.38 -4.88 17.58
CA PHE A 433 16.67 -4.97 16.86
C PHE A 433 17.77 -5.47 17.80
N ASP A 434 18.44 -6.56 17.41
CA ASP A 434 19.45 -7.29 18.19
C ASP A 434 19.03 -7.65 19.64
N GLY A 435 17.72 -7.81 19.86
CA GLY A 435 17.12 -8.11 21.15
C GLY A 435 16.79 -6.87 22.02
N TYR A 436 17.05 -5.66 21.53
CA TYR A 436 16.53 -4.43 22.14
C TYR A 436 15.10 -4.16 21.63
N PRO A 437 14.11 -3.86 22.50
CA PRO A 437 12.71 -3.68 22.14
C PRO A 437 12.42 -2.28 21.56
N LEU A 438 13.24 -1.88 20.58
CA LEU A 438 13.30 -0.53 20.04
C LEU A 438 12.50 -0.42 18.75
N LYS A 439 11.67 0.64 18.65
CA LYS A 439 10.69 0.84 17.57
C LYS A 439 10.97 2.04 16.67
N PHE A 440 10.94 1.84 15.35
CA PHE A 440 11.01 2.87 14.30
C PHE A 440 10.36 2.38 12.99
N SER A 441 10.10 3.31 12.05
CA SER A 441 9.40 3.06 10.79
C SER A 441 10.30 3.07 9.56
N GLY A 442 11.39 3.86 9.57
CA GLY A 442 12.19 4.10 8.38
C GLY A 442 11.47 4.88 7.27
N GLU A 443 10.29 5.49 7.55
CA GLU A 443 9.60 6.44 6.64
C GLU A 443 10.34 7.78 6.51
N ARG A 444 11.35 7.97 7.35
CA ARG A 444 12.28 9.09 7.40
C ARG A 444 13.72 8.56 7.42
N PRO A 445 14.72 9.37 7.06
CA PRO A 445 16.10 9.13 7.43
C PRO A 445 16.21 8.79 8.91
N THR A 446 16.63 7.56 9.19
CA THR A 446 16.66 7.00 10.54
C THR A 446 18.09 6.67 10.91
N LEU A 447 18.65 7.44 11.85
CA LEU A 447 19.95 7.16 12.46
C LEU A 447 19.79 6.04 13.47
N VAL A 448 20.63 5.01 13.38
CA VAL A 448 20.72 3.92 14.35
C VAL A 448 22.13 3.90 14.91
N ILE A 449 22.27 4.29 16.18
CA ILE A 449 23.54 4.65 16.81
C ILE A 449 23.82 3.66 17.95
N ARG A 450 24.87 2.85 17.81
CA ARG A 450 25.38 2.01 18.91
C ARG A 450 26.42 2.79 19.69
N HIS A 451 26.30 2.79 21.01
CA HIS A 451 27.21 3.51 21.89
C HIS A 451 27.28 2.86 23.27
N THR A 452 28.27 3.23 24.07
CA THR A 452 28.23 2.95 25.51
C THR A 452 27.30 3.94 26.23
N ASP A 453 26.53 3.47 27.22
CA ASP A 453 25.72 4.32 28.10
C ASP A 453 26.62 5.24 28.96
N ARG A 454 26.40 6.55 28.91
CA ARG A 454 26.99 7.53 29.82
C ARG A 454 26.00 8.63 30.16
N ASN A 455 26.18 9.26 31.32
CA ASN A 455 25.49 10.51 31.62
C ASN A 455 25.79 11.57 30.54
N GLY A 456 24.75 12.25 30.04
CA GLY A 456 24.86 13.26 28.98
C GLY A 456 24.62 12.77 27.54
N VAL A 457 24.83 11.49 27.20
CA VAL A 457 24.89 11.05 25.77
C VAL A 457 23.67 11.41 24.92
N ILE A 458 22.46 11.33 25.49
CA ILE A 458 21.22 11.68 24.78
C ILE A 458 21.10 13.20 24.55
N ALA A 459 21.64 14.01 25.45
CA ALA A 459 21.74 15.47 25.27
C ALA A 459 22.81 15.80 24.22
N ASP A 460 23.97 15.13 24.26
CA ASP A 460 25.04 15.29 23.26
C ASP A 460 24.52 14.97 21.84
N LEU A 461 23.82 13.84 21.69
CA LEU A 461 23.22 13.38 20.43
C LEU A 461 22.15 14.36 19.90
N SER A 462 21.19 14.74 20.73
CA SER A 462 20.11 15.64 20.32
C SER A 462 20.61 17.06 20.01
N TRP A 463 21.63 17.54 20.73
CA TRP A 463 22.27 18.82 20.44
C TRP A 463 22.93 18.85 19.05
N ILE A 464 23.76 17.86 18.73
CA ILE A 464 24.48 17.80 17.44
C ILE A 464 23.50 17.69 16.25
N ILE A 465 22.44 16.91 16.40
CA ILE A 465 21.39 16.79 15.37
C ILE A 465 20.66 18.13 15.19
N GLN A 466 20.36 18.85 16.28
CA GLN A 466 19.75 20.18 16.24
C GLN A 466 20.69 21.24 15.64
N GLU A 467 22.00 21.19 15.92
CA GLU A 467 23.00 22.13 15.40
C GLU A 467 23.10 22.05 13.86
N LYS A 468 22.82 20.88 13.27
CA LYS A 468 22.66 20.68 11.82
C LYS A 468 21.30 21.10 11.25
N GLY A 469 20.39 21.62 12.08
CA GLY A 469 19.05 22.04 11.68
C GLY A 469 18.04 20.91 11.48
N CYS A 470 18.41 19.67 11.80
CA CYS A 470 17.53 18.51 11.64
C CYS A 470 16.52 18.43 12.80
N ASN A 471 15.22 18.44 12.49
CA ASN A 471 14.21 18.15 13.50
C ASN A 471 14.13 16.64 13.78
N ILE A 472 13.97 16.26 15.06
CA ILE A 472 13.82 14.87 15.49
C ILE A 472 12.33 14.56 15.65
N ALA A 473 11.77 13.79 14.72
CA ALA A 473 10.37 13.36 14.74
C ALA A 473 10.13 12.23 15.75
N ARG A 474 11.15 11.39 15.99
CA ARG A 474 11.11 10.30 16.97
C ARG A 474 12.51 10.04 17.51
N MET A 475 12.62 9.79 18.82
CA MET A 475 13.82 9.25 19.46
C MET A 475 13.44 8.08 20.37
N GLY A 476 14.27 7.04 20.39
CA GLY A 476 14.21 5.95 21.36
C GLY A 476 15.62 5.52 21.74
N ASN A 477 15.85 5.17 23.01
CA ASN A 477 17.13 4.65 23.50
C ASN A 477 16.88 3.46 24.42
N GLU A 478 17.56 2.34 24.14
CA GLU A 478 17.58 1.15 24.99
C GLU A 478 19.00 0.80 25.43
N ARG A 479 19.15 0.24 26.64
CA ARG A 479 20.47 -0.15 27.17
C ARG A 479 20.44 -1.48 27.90
N SER A 480 21.50 -2.25 27.74
CA SER A 480 21.66 -3.57 28.37
C SER A 480 21.82 -3.50 29.89
N LYS A 481 22.46 -2.44 30.38
CA LYS A 481 22.68 -2.11 31.81
C LYS A 481 23.19 -0.67 31.93
N ILE A 482 23.22 -0.14 33.16
CA ILE A 482 23.90 1.12 33.48
C ILE A 482 25.38 1.01 33.08
N ASN A 483 25.89 2.00 32.34
CA ASN A 483 27.25 2.04 31.79
C ASN A 483 27.62 0.81 30.92
N GLY A 484 26.63 0.18 30.28
CA GLY A 484 26.82 -0.90 29.32
C GLY A 484 26.54 -0.48 27.87
N PRO A 485 26.63 -1.43 26.91
CA PRO A 485 26.16 -1.20 25.55
C PRO A 485 24.71 -0.72 25.51
N ALA A 486 24.47 0.28 24.67
CA ALA A 486 23.20 0.95 24.43
C ALA A 486 23.01 1.22 22.94
N ILE A 487 21.77 1.49 22.55
CA ILE A 487 21.39 1.79 21.18
C ILE A 487 20.35 2.92 21.19
N THR A 488 20.69 4.02 20.51
CA THR A 488 19.79 5.16 20.28
C THR A 488 19.37 5.19 18.82
N VAL A 489 18.08 5.41 18.57
CA VAL A 489 17.53 5.61 17.23
C VAL A 489 16.82 6.95 17.14
N CYS A 490 17.10 7.68 16.06
CA CYS A 490 16.52 8.99 15.76
C CYS A 490 15.93 8.99 14.34
N GLU A 491 14.62 9.15 14.21
CA GLU A 491 13.97 9.47 12.93
C GLU A 491 13.93 10.99 12.77
N VAL A 492 14.54 11.53 11.71
CA VAL A 492 14.66 12.98 11.48
C VAL A 492 13.91 13.44 10.23
N ASP A 493 13.33 14.63 10.23
CA ASP A 493 12.52 15.12 9.09
C ASP A 493 13.36 15.58 7.88
N ASN A 494 14.70 15.66 8.01
CA ASN A 494 15.62 16.16 6.99
C ASN A 494 16.59 15.08 6.50
N THR A 495 17.13 15.23 5.30
CA THR A 495 18.20 14.38 4.76
C THR A 495 19.45 14.43 5.64
N VAL A 496 19.89 13.27 6.13
CA VAL A 496 21.18 13.11 6.83
C VAL A 496 22.32 13.17 5.81
N ASP A 497 23.30 14.04 6.04
CA ASP A 497 24.54 14.11 5.26
C ASP A 497 25.74 13.47 5.99
N GLU A 498 26.83 13.22 5.25
CA GLU A 498 28.08 12.70 5.82
C GLU A 498 28.69 13.62 6.87
N SER A 499 28.40 14.94 6.82
CA SER A 499 28.96 15.92 7.73
C SER A 499 28.34 15.84 9.14
N LEU A 500 27.07 15.47 9.25
CA LEU A 500 26.40 15.11 10.51
C LEU A 500 26.95 13.79 11.05
N LEU A 501 27.10 12.76 10.20
CA LEU A 501 27.66 11.46 10.60
C LEU A 501 29.11 11.58 11.12
N ALA A 502 29.94 12.37 10.45
CA ALA A 502 31.31 12.66 10.86
C ALA A 502 31.38 13.51 12.14
N MET A 503 30.47 14.48 12.30
CA MET A 503 30.38 15.31 13.51
C MET A 503 29.98 14.48 14.73
N LEU A 504 28.96 13.62 14.63
CA LEU A 504 28.54 12.70 15.69
C LEU A 504 29.70 11.81 16.16
N LYS A 505 30.41 11.15 15.22
CA LYS A 505 31.57 10.30 15.55
C LYS A 505 32.76 11.07 16.15
N ARG A 506 32.92 12.36 15.82
CA ARG A 506 34.02 13.20 16.32
C ARG A 506 33.76 13.74 17.73
N GLU A 507 32.58 14.30 17.98
CA GLU A 507 32.24 14.94 19.26
C GLU A 507 31.78 13.94 20.32
N ILE A 508 31.37 12.73 19.92
CA ILE A 508 30.93 11.66 20.84
C ILE A 508 31.78 10.39 20.60
N PRO A 509 33.04 10.32 21.12
CA PRO A 509 33.96 9.19 20.89
C PRO A 509 33.57 7.86 21.56
N ILE A 510 32.38 7.77 22.15
CA ILE A 510 31.80 6.55 22.73
C ILE A 510 30.76 5.89 21.80
N ILE A 511 30.57 6.44 20.60
CA ILE A 511 29.77 5.84 19.53
C ILE A 511 30.63 4.77 18.87
N ASP A 512 30.19 3.52 19.01
CA ASP A 512 30.81 2.35 18.39
C ASP A 512 30.45 2.28 16.90
N GLU A 513 29.18 2.60 16.57
CA GLU A 513 28.63 2.51 15.21
C GLU A 513 27.55 3.56 14.96
N ILE A 514 27.47 4.05 13.71
CA ILE A 514 26.29 4.76 13.20
C ILE A 514 25.90 4.11 11.88
N LEU A 515 24.67 3.62 11.83
CA LEU A 515 23.98 3.14 10.64
C LEU A 515 22.92 4.19 10.25
N LEU A 516 22.63 4.28 8.95
CA LEU A 516 21.62 5.17 8.39
C LEU A 516 20.65 4.33 7.56
N VAL A 517 19.37 4.36 7.92
CA VAL A 517 18.30 3.67 7.21
C VAL A 517 17.46 4.68 6.44
N GLN A 518 17.38 4.51 5.12
CA GLN A 518 16.57 5.31 4.18
C GLN A 518 15.88 4.36 3.19
N THR A 519 14.55 4.30 3.18
CA THR A 519 13.79 3.27 2.44
C THR A 519 12.85 3.84 1.36
N VAL A 520 13.23 5.00 0.80
CA VAL A 520 12.43 5.84 -0.10
C VAL A 520 13.27 6.24 -1.31
#